data_AF-A0A0S7ZYA8-F1
#
_entry.id   AF-A0A0S7ZYA8-F1
#
_cell.length_a   1.000
_cell.length_b   1.000
_cell.length_c   1.000
_cell.angle_alpha   90.00
_cell.angle_beta   90.00
_cell.angle_gamma   90.00
#
_symmetry.space_group_name_H-M   'P 1'
#
loop_
_entity.id
_entity.type
_entity.pdbx_description
1 polymer ?
#
loop_
_entity_poly.entity_id
_entity_poly.type
_entity_poly.pdbx_seq_one_letter_code
_entity_poly.pdbx_strand_id
1 'polypeptide(L)'
;MKQCVLWGAFLFYMMILSPQAIAAQSNKPKLILQITVDQLRGDLPTRYKDRFGKGGFRYFFKKGVYYSNAHYQYANTETIVGHTTLATGAHPAAHGMIGNVWFDRQTGSLTYNIEDPRYPLLSAGAGVDQKTEIDPTQKTAKTEGRSPQAILVSTLSDELAIHYAGQSKIFG
;
A
#
# COMPACT_ATOMS: atom_id res chain seq x y z
N MET A 1 -59.81 13.63 -34.74
CA MET A 1 -59.29 12.27 -34.46
C MET A 1 -57.89 11.96 -35.02
N LYS A 2 -57.29 12.78 -35.91
CA LYS A 2 -55.93 12.49 -36.46
C LYS A 2 -54.76 13.03 -35.64
N GLN A 3 -54.99 14.00 -34.74
CA GLN A 3 -53.93 14.62 -33.91
C GLN A 3 -53.56 13.81 -32.65
N CYS A 4 -54.49 13.02 -32.08
CA CYS A 4 -54.20 12.18 -30.91
C CYS A 4 -53.25 11.00 -31.22
N VAL A 5 -53.22 10.51 -32.46
CA VAL A 5 -52.34 9.39 -32.86
C VAL A 5 -50.88 9.85 -32.99
N LEU A 6 -50.65 11.11 -33.40
CA LEU A 6 -49.31 11.68 -33.58
C LEU A 6 -48.58 11.94 -32.25
N TRP A 7 -49.31 12.25 -31.17
CA TRP A 7 -48.71 12.43 -29.84
C TRP A 7 -48.35 11.09 -29.16
N GLY A 8 -49.13 10.03 -29.41
CA GLY A 8 -48.81 8.69 -28.92
C GLY A 8 -47.54 8.10 -29.54
N ALA A 9 -47.29 8.36 -30.83
CA ALA A 9 -46.08 7.91 -31.51
C ALA A 9 -44.81 8.64 -31.02
N PHE A 10 -44.91 9.92 -30.65
CA PHE A 10 -43.78 10.71 -30.17
C PHE A 10 -43.34 10.30 -28.75
N LEU A 11 -44.30 9.97 -27.87
CA LEU A 11 -44.03 9.42 -26.54
C LEU A 11 -43.45 8.01 -26.58
N PHE A 12 -43.84 7.19 -27.56
CA PHE A 12 -43.28 5.84 -27.75
C PHE A 12 -41.84 5.89 -28.29
N TYR A 13 -41.50 6.87 -29.13
CA TYR A 13 -40.14 7.04 -29.64
C TYR A 13 -39.17 7.57 -28.58
N MET A 14 -39.63 8.35 -27.61
CA MET A 14 -38.79 8.82 -26.49
C MET A 14 -38.47 7.74 -25.44
N MET A 15 -39.25 6.66 -25.35
CA MET A 15 -38.95 5.53 -24.45
C MET A 15 -37.80 4.63 -24.94
N ILE A 16 -37.43 4.71 -26.23
CA ILE A 16 -36.40 3.85 -26.83
C ILE A 16 -34.98 4.43 -26.64
N LEU A 17 -34.86 5.71 -26.30
CA LEU A 17 -33.60 6.36 -25.92
C LEU A 17 -33.33 6.22 -24.41
N SER A 18 -33.43 5.00 -23.90
CA SER A 18 -32.81 4.68 -22.60
C SER A 18 -31.29 4.72 -22.81
N PRO A 19 -30.51 5.57 -22.11
CA PRO A 19 -29.06 5.46 -22.16
C PRO A 19 -28.71 4.07 -21.65
N GLN A 20 -28.27 3.18 -22.56
CA GLN A 20 -27.61 1.96 -22.16
C GLN A 20 -26.41 2.41 -21.35
N ALA A 21 -26.50 2.27 -20.03
CA ALA A 21 -25.34 2.34 -19.17
C ALA A 21 -24.40 1.25 -19.70
N ILE A 22 -23.39 1.66 -20.46
CA ILE A 22 -22.27 0.81 -20.80
C ILE A 22 -21.63 0.52 -19.45
N ALA A 23 -22.04 -0.60 -18.84
CA ALA A 23 -21.32 -1.17 -17.73
C ALA A 23 -19.94 -1.50 -18.29
N ALA A 24 -19.00 -0.58 -18.13
CA ALA A 24 -17.61 -0.84 -18.45
C ALA A 24 -17.27 -2.14 -17.72
N GLN A 25 -17.02 -3.20 -18.49
CA GLN A 25 -16.59 -4.46 -17.95
C GLN A 25 -15.20 -4.23 -17.37
N SER A 26 -15.18 -3.81 -16.11
CA SER A 26 -13.97 -3.55 -15.35
C SER A 26 -13.32 -4.90 -15.18
N ASN A 27 -12.34 -5.21 -16.02
CA ASN A 27 -11.43 -6.33 -15.83
C ASN A 27 -10.66 -6.07 -14.53
N LYS A 28 -11.26 -6.47 -13.40
CA LYS A 28 -10.67 -6.31 -12.07
C LYS A 28 -9.38 -7.14 -12.02
N PRO A 29 -8.28 -6.57 -11.52
CA PRO A 29 -7.04 -7.32 -11.39
C PRO A 29 -7.24 -8.49 -10.43
N LYS A 30 -6.73 -9.68 -10.81
CA LYS A 30 -6.76 -10.89 -9.98
C LYS A 30 -5.62 -10.97 -8.97
N LEU A 31 -4.57 -10.16 -9.18
CA LEU A 31 -3.38 -10.09 -8.35
C LEU A 31 -2.93 -8.63 -8.29
N ILE A 32 -2.63 -8.16 -7.08
CA ILE A 32 -1.97 -6.89 -6.83
C ILE A 32 -0.61 -7.23 -6.24
N LEU A 33 0.45 -6.69 -6.84
CA LEU A 33 1.83 -6.85 -6.37
C LEU A 33 2.39 -5.46 -6.05
N GLN A 34 2.60 -5.19 -4.77
CA GLN A 34 3.25 -3.98 -4.28
C GLN A 34 4.74 -4.27 -4.07
N ILE A 35 5.61 -3.52 -4.75
CA ILE A 35 7.07 -3.65 -4.64
C ILE A 35 7.62 -2.32 -4.15
N THR A 36 8.27 -2.34 -2.99
CA THR A 36 9.03 -1.21 -2.46
C THR A 36 10.51 -1.56 -2.50
N VAL A 37 11.32 -0.68 -3.08
CA VAL A 37 12.78 -0.82 -3.08
C VAL A 37 13.34 0.18 -2.09
N ASP A 38 13.92 -0.32 -1.00
CA ASP A 38 14.43 0.54 0.06
C ASP A 38 15.55 1.46 -0.46
N GLN A 39 15.55 2.70 0.02
CA GLN A 39 16.52 3.74 -0.31
C GLN A 39 16.65 4.08 -1.82
N LEU A 40 15.69 3.68 -2.66
CA LEU A 40 15.69 4.02 -4.09
C LEU A 40 15.21 5.47 -4.31
N ARG A 41 16.17 6.40 -4.34
CA ARG A 41 15.89 7.80 -4.69
C ARG A 41 15.24 7.94 -6.07
N GLY A 42 14.29 8.87 -6.19
CA GLY A 42 13.48 9.08 -7.40
C GLY A 42 14.28 9.42 -8.66
N ASP A 43 15.48 10.00 -8.54
CA ASP A 43 16.34 10.35 -9.69
C ASP A 43 17.14 9.17 -10.26
N LEU A 44 17.38 8.13 -9.45
CA LEU A 44 18.29 7.03 -9.82
C LEU A 44 17.77 6.19 -10.99
N PRO A 45 16.48 5.79 -11.06
CA PRO A 45 15.96 5.03 -12.19
C PRO A 45 16.11 5.76 -13.53
N THR A 46 15.90 7.08 -13.55
CA THR A 46 16.09 7.89 -14.76
C THR A 46 17.57 8.08 -15.10
N ARG A 47 18.42 8.31 -14.09
CA ARG A 47 19.87 8.53 -14.26
C ARG A 47 20.59 7.32 -14.88
N TYR A 48 20.17 6.11 -14.53
CA TYR A 48 20.80 4.87 -15.01
C TYR A 48 19.97 4.13 -16.05
N LYS A 49 18.97 4.79 -16.66
CA LYS A 49 18.04 4.20 -17.62
C LYS A 49 18.73 3.44 -18.76
N ASP A 50 19.85 3.97 -19.26
CA ASP A 50 20.60 3.37 -20.37
C ASP A 50 21.32 2.07 -20.00
N ARG A 51 21.50 1.80 -18.69
CA ARG A 51 22.07 0.55 -18.18
C ARG A 51 21.02 -0.54 -17.96
N PHE A 52 19.73 -0.23 -18.07
CA PHE A 52 18.66 -1.22 -17.87
C PHE A 52 18.41 -2.08 -19.10
N GLY A 53 18.30 -3.40 -18.87
CA GLY A 53 17.85 -4.37 -19.86
C GLY A 53 16.39 -4.18 -20.32
N LYS A 54 15.87 -5.11 -21.12
CA LYS A 54 14.54 -4.97 -21.75
C LYS A 54 13.36 -5.00 -20.75
N GLY A 55 13.52 -5.66 -19.59
CA GLY A 55 12.49 -5.81 -18.54
C GLY A 55 12.61 -4.80 -17.39
N GLY A 56 12.11 -5.18 -16.21
CA GLY A 56 12.24 -4.41 -14.95
C GLY A 56 11.76 -2.96 -15.07
N PHE A 57 12.58 -2.00 -14.61
CA PHE A 57 12.27 -0.57 -14.71
C PHE A 57 11.95 -0.11 -16.13
N ARG A 58 12.63 -0.64 -17.16
CA ARG A 58 12.37 -0.25 -18.56
C ARG A 58 10.98 -0.70 -19.02
N TYR A 59 10.49 -1.84 -18.52
CA TYR A 59 9.13 -2.28 -18.75
C TYR A 59 8.12 -1.33 -18.10
N PHE A 60 8.32 -1.00 -16.81
CA PHE A 60 7.45 -0.06 -16.09
C PHE A 60 7.39 1.33 -16.75
N PHE A 61 8.53 1.88 -17.20
CA PHE A 61 8.55 3.15 -17.91
C PHE A 61 7.82 3.15 -19.25
N LYS A 62 7.76 2.01 -19.94
CA LYS A 62 7.15 1.90 -21.28
C LYS A 62 5.69 1.50 -21.27
N LYS A 63 5.26 0.76 -20.25
CA LYS A 63 3.94 0.10 -20.20
C LYS A 63 3.11 0.48 -18.97
N GLY A 64 3.71 1.13 -17.98
CA GLY A 64 3.05 1.59 -16.77
C GLY A 64 2.79 3.10 -16.76
N VAL A 65 2.27 3.56 -15.63
CA VAL A 65 2.14 4.98 -15.30
C VAL A 65 3.31 5.34 -14.39
N TYR A 66 4.05 6.39 -14.74
CA TYR A 66 5.21 6.85 -13.98
C TYR A 66 4.97 8.26 -13.44
N TYR A 67 4.96 8.38 -12.12
CA TYR A 67 4.88 9.67 -11.42
C TYR A 67 6.29 10.17 -11.12
N SER A 68 6.76 11.16 -11.88
CA SER A 68 8.09 11.77 -11.72
C SER A 68 8.20 12.76 -10.55
N ASN A 69 7.06 13.20 -10.01
CA ASN A 69 6.97 14.17 -8.93
C ASN A 69 6.13 13.63 -7.76
N ALA A 70 6.53 12.46 -7.23
CA ALA A 70 5.93 11.85 -6.05
C ALA A 70 6.85 12.06 -4.83
N HIS A 71 6.30 12.51 -3.71
CA HIS A 71 7.05 12.84 -2.50
C HIS A 71 6.35 12.33 -1.25
N TYR A 72 7.12 11.95 -0.24
CA TYR A 72 6.60 11.77 1.11
C TYR A 72 6.21 13.13 1.69
N GLN A 73 4.96 13.25 2.14
CA GLN A 73 4.41 14.49 2.69
C GLN A 73 4.58 14.57 4.21
N TYR A 74 5.70 14.04 4.72
CA TYR A 74 6.06 14.04 6.14
C TYR A 74 7.58 14.11 6.30
N ALA A 75 8.01 14.53 7.49
CA ALA A 75 9.43 14.82 7.76
C ALA A 75 10.27 13.56 8.00
N ASN A 76 9.76 12.57 8.75
CA ASN A 76 10.55 11.39 9.07
C ASN A 76 10.49 10.35 7.95
N THR A 77 11.54 10.27 7.14
CA THR A 77 11.66 9.32 6.03
C THR A 77 12.42 8.04 6.43
N GLU A 78 12.19 7.56 7.65
CA GLU A 78 12.63 6.25 8.09
C GLU A 78 11.85 5.12 7.39
N THR A 79 12.47 3.94 7.31
CA THR A 79 11.96 2.78 6.58
C THR A 79 10.54 2.41 7.00
N ILE A 80 10.27 2.25 8.30
CA ILE A 80 8.92 1.86 8.76
C ILE A 80 7.86 2.90 8.38
N VAL A 81 8.17 4.18 8.54
CA VAL A 81 7.24 5.29 8.29
C VAL A 81 6.85 5.29 6.82
N GLY A 82 7.85 5.15 5.94
CA GLY A 82 7.71 4.91 4.50
C GLY A 82 6.77 3.74 4.17
N HIS A 83 7.11 2.56 4.70
CA HIS A 83 6.40 1.32 4.37
C HIS A 83 4.96 1.33 4.88
N THR A 84 4.70 1.83 6.09
CA THR A 84 3.35 1.93 6.63
C THR A 84 2.51 2.94 5.85
N THR A 85 3.07 4.08 5.43
CA THR A 85 2.36 5.00 4.54
C THR A 85 1.98 4.31 3.23
N LEU A 86 2.91 3.59 2.59
CA LEU A 86 2.64 2.90 1.33
C LEU A 86 1.61 1.77 1.49
N ALA A 87 1.61 1.09 2.64
CA ALA A 87 0.68 0.00 2.92
C ALA A 87 -0.73 0.50 3.31
N THR A 88 -0.88 1.71 3.85
CA THR A 88 -2.17 2.19 4.39
C THR A 88 -2.78 3.34 3.58
N GLY A 89 -1.97 4.07 2.80
CA GLY A 89 -2.35 5.33 2.18
C GLY A 89 -2.52 6.49 3.17
N ALA A 90 -2.27 6.28 4.46
CA ALA A 90 -2.42 7.27 5.51
C ALA A 90 -1.08 7.98 5.82
N HIS A 91 -1.15 9.17 6.42
CA HIS A 91 0.04 9.86 6.94
C HIS A 91 0.47 9.30 8.31
N PRO A 92 1.72 9.55 8.76
CA PRO A 92 2.20 9.14 10.08
C PRO A 92 1.33 9.55 11.26
N ALA A 93 0.73 10.75 11.18
CA ALA A 93 -0.21 11.25 12.19
C ALA A 93 -1.49 10.39 12.32
N ALA A 94 -1.86 9.64 11.28
CA ALA A 94 -3.04 8.76 11.29
C ALA A 94 -2.65 7.30 11.56
N HIS A 95 -1.63 6.76 10.88
CA HIS A 95 -1.25 5.36 11.05
C HIS A 95 -0.40 5.06 12.29
N GLY A 96 0.08 6.08 13.01
CA GLY A 96 0.76 5.95 14.31
C GLY A 96 2.26 5.63 14.23
N MET A 97 2.75 5.05 13.14
CA MET A 97 4.18 4.81 12.93
C MET A 97 4.95 6.10 12.63
N ILE A 98 5.67 6.62 13.64
CA ILE A 98 6.42 7.89 13.56
C ILE A 98 7.94 7.72 13.51
N GLY A 99 8.44 6.50 13.69
CA GLY A 99 9.86 6.13 13.66
C GLY A 99 10.06 4.66 14.01
N ASN A 100 11.29 4.17 13.88
CA ASN A 100 11.70 2.82 14.20
C ASN A 100 11.66 2.56 15.71
N VAL A 101 12.03 3.57 16.50
CA VAL A 101 11.98 3.55 17.97
C VAL A 101 11.30 4.82 18.44
N TRP A 102 10.38 4.70 19.40
CA TRP A 102 9.79 5.84 20.08
C TRP A 102 9.78 5.64 21.59
N PHE A 103 9.67 6.74 22.33
CA PHE A 103 9.46 6.67 23.78
C PHE A 103 7.99 6.45 24.09
N ASP A 104 7.67 5.30 24.67
CA ASP A 104 6.34 5.02 25.17
C ASP A 104 6.19 5.58 26.60
N ARG A 105 5.29 6.55 26.74
CA ARG A 105 5.02 7.23 28.01
C ARG A 105 4.32 6.33 29.03
N GLN A 106 3.62 5.28 28.60
CA GLN A 106 2.94 4.37 29.51
C GLN A 106 3.93 3.42 30.19
N THR A 107 4.88 2.90 29.42
CA THR A 107 5.92 1.98 29.92
C THR A 107 7.19 2.69 30.39
N GLY A 108 7.36 3.98 30.07
CA GLY A 108 8.54 4.77 30.43
C GLY A 108 9.82 4.30 29.72
N SER A 109 9.69 3.62 28.58
CA SER A 109 10.81 2.99 27.86
C SER A 109 10.83 3.41 26.40
N LEU A 110 12.02 3.32 25.78
CA LEU A 110 12.12 3.28 24.33
C LEU A 110 11.62 1.91 23.85
N THR A 111 10.73 1.91 22.87
CA THR A 111 10.06 0.74 22.32
C THR A 111 10.36 0.63 20.82
N TYR A 112 10.72 -0.57 20.37
CA TYR A 112 10.82 -0.86 18.94
C TYR A 112 9.41 -1.02 18.36
N ASN A 113 9.17 -0.30 17.27
CA ASN A 113 7.86 -0.02 16.71
C ASN A 113 6.92 -1.21 16.43
N ILE A 114 7.49 -2.34 16.04
CA ILE A 114 6.74 -3.55 15.65
C ILE A 114 6.96 -4.69 16.65
N GLU A 115 7.52 -4.40 17.83
CA GLU A 115 7.80 -5.39 18.84
C GLU A 115 6.50 -5.99 19.41
N ASP A 116 6.36 -7.33 19.33
CA ASP A 116 5.23 -8.04 19.92
C ASP A 116 5.66 -9.41 20.47
N PRO A 117 5.76 -9.57 21.80
CA PRO A 117 6.18 -10.81 22.44
C PRO A 117 5.30 -12.03 22.11
N ARG A 118 4.07 -11.81 21.62
CA ARG A 118 3.09 -12.87 21.34
C ARG A 118 3.31 -13.53 19.98
N TYR A 119 4.05 -12.89 19.09
CA TYR A 119 4.26 -13.35 17.70
C TYR A 119 5.76 -13.54 17.42
N PRO A 120 6.38 -14.62 17.93
CA PRO A 120 7.79 -14.90 17.66
C PRO A 120 8.02 -15.16 16.17
N LEU A 121 9.17 -14.72 15.67
CA LEU A 121 9.57 -14.99 14.30
C LEU A 121 9.77 -16.49 14.07
N LEU A 122 9.21 -17.01 12.97
CA LEU A 122 9.19 -18.45 12.67
C LEU A 122 10.50 -18.95 12.04
N SER A 123 11.36 -18.04 11.55
CA SER A 123 12.60 -18.38 10.85
C SER A 123 13.77 -18.53 11.83
N ALA A 124 14.52 -19.63 11.70
CA ALA A 124 15.74 -19.84 12.48
C ALA A 124 16.77 -18.74 12.15
N GLY A 125 17.20 -17.99 13.17
CA GLY A 125 18.16 -16.88 13.01
C GLY A 125 17.58 -15.56 12.50
N ALA A 126 16.25 -15.42 12.40
CA ALA A 126 15.60 -14.13 12.10
C ALA A 126 15.39 -13.25 13.33
N GLY A 127 15.80 -13.72 14.51
CA GLY A 127 15.84 -12.91 15.71
C GLY A 127 16.88 -11.79 15.64
N VAL A 128 16.88 -10.93 16.66
CA VAL A 128 17.83 -9.84 16.87
C VAL A 128 19.21 -10.42 17.15
N ASP A 129 19.99 -10.69 16.10
CA ASP A 129 21.40 -11.05 16.25
C ASP A 129 22.25 -9.80 16.42
N GLN A 130 22.47 -9.44 17.68
CA GLN A 130 23.27 -8.29 18.10
C GLN A 130 24.70 -8.25 17.49
N LYS A 131 25.20 -9.37 16.94
CA LYS A 131 26.53 -9.46 16.29
C LYS A 131 26.50 -9.17 14.79
N THR A 132 25.37 -9.33 14.11
CA THR A 132 25.23 -9.09 12.66
C THR A 132 24.30 -7.91 12.32
N GLU A 133 23.66 -7.34 13.34
CA GLU A 133 22.72 -6.22 13.19
C GLU A 133 23.40 -4.92 12.73
N ILE A 134 23.07 -4.51 11.50
CA ILE A 134 23.56 -3.25 10.90
C ILE A 134 22.74 -2.05 11.42
N ASP A 135 21.48 -2.27 11.82
CA ASP A 135 20.59 -1.22 12.32
C ASP A 135 20.67 -1.10 13.86
N PRO A 136 21.23 0.00 14.40
CA PRO A 136 21.33 0.20 15.85
C PRO A 136 19.96 0.34 16.54
N THR A 137 18.87 0.62 15.82
CA THR A 137 17.54 0.74 16.40
C THR A 137 16.96 -0.59 16.84
N GLN A 138 17.28 -1.69 16.14
CA GLN A 138 16.84 -3.04 16.48
C GLN A 138 17.48 -3.57 17.77
N LYS A 139 18.63 -3.02 18.18
CA LYS A 139 19.25 -3.31 19.49
C LYS A 139 18.39 -2.88 20.68
N THR A 140 17.39 -2.03 20.46
CA THR A 140 16.45 -1.58 21.49
C THR A 140 15.31 -2.58 21.70
N ALA A 141 15.08 -3.49 20.75
CA ALA A 141 14.04 -4.51 20.88
C ALA A 141 14.37 -5.45 22.04
N LYS A 142 13.37 -5.69 22.90
CA LYS A 142 13.51 -6.55 24.09
C LYS A 142 13.06 -7.99 23.82
N THR A 143 12.44 -8.22 22.66
CA THR A 143 11.89 -9.50 22.26
C THR A 143 12.14 -9.81 20.78
N GLU A 144 12.04 -11.10 20.48
CA GLU A 144 12.20 -11.69 19.14
C GLU A 144 10.92 -11.69 18.31
N GLY A 145 9.82 -11.13 18.85
CA GLY A 145 8.52 -11.16 18.22
C GLY A 145 8.17 -9.88 17.48
N ARG A 146 7.41 -10.00 16.39
CA ARG A 146 7.08 -8.89 15.49
C ARG A 146 5.61 -8.96 15.05
N SER A 147 4.89 -7.84 15.11
CA SER A 147 3.51 -7.77 14.60
C SER A 147 3.12 -6.37 14.10
N PRO A 148 2.11 -6.25 13.24
CA PRO A 148 1.60 -4.96 12.77
C PRO A 148 0.66 -4.27 13.78
N GLN A 149 0.56 -4.76 15.03
CA GLN A 149 -0.46 -4.31 15.99
C GLN A 149 -0.41 -2.81 16.28
N ALA A 150 0.76 -2.19 16.21
CA ALA A 150 0.90 -0.76 16.46
C ALA A 150 0.40 0.14 15.30
N ILE A 151 0.02 -0.43 14.15
CA ILE A 151 -0.60 0.33 13.05
C ILE A 151 -2.05 0.63 13.42
N LEU A 152 -2.40 1.92 13.43
CA LEU A 152 -3.71 2.38 13.94
C LEU A 152 -4.84 2.41 12.90
N VAL A 153 -4.54 2.08 11.65
CA VAL A 153 -5.46 2.13 10.51
C VAL A 153 -5.35 0.85 9.68
N SER A 154 -6.37 0.57 8.88
CA SER A 154 -6.34 -0.56 7.95
C SER A 154 -5.28 -0.38 6.88
N THR A 155 -4.65 -1.49 6.51
CA THR A 155 -3.76 -1.60 5.35
C THR A 155 -4.56 -1.92 4.09
N LEU A 156 -3.94 -1.73 2.93
CA LEU A 156 -4.46 -2.19 1.63
C LEU A 156 -4.84 -3.68 1.69
N SER A 157 -4.04 -4.48 2.39
CA SER A 157 -4.32 -5.90 2.60
C SER A 157 -5.60 -6.12 3.40
N ASP A 158 -5.80 -5.38 4.50
CA ASP A 158 -7.02 -5.47 5.30
C ASP A 158 -8.26 -5.08 4.48
N GLU A 159 -8.17 -3.99 3.71
CA GLU A 159 -9.24 -3.54 2.82
C GLU A 159 -9.54 -4.55 1.71
N LEU A 160 -8.53 -5.22 1.15
CA LEU A 160 -8.71 -6.31 0.20
C LEU A 160 -9.36 -7.54 0.85
N ALA A 161 -9.03 -7.86 2.11
CA ALA A 161 -9.71 -8.93 2.83
C ALA A 161 -11.20 -8.58 3.01
N ILE A 162 -11.51 -7.36 3.48
CA ILE A 162 -12.88 -6.90 3.71
C ILE A 162 -13.69 -6.88 2.41
N HIS A 163 -13.17 -6.23 1.37
CA HIS A 163 -13.86 -6.08 0.08
C HIS A 163 -14.23 -7.42 -0.58
N TYR A 164 -13.38 -8.44 -0.41
CA TYR A 164 -13.60 -9.78 -0.96
C TYR A 164 -14.08 -10.80 0.09
N ALA A 165 -14.64 -10.34 1.21
CA ALA A 165 -15.21 -11.19 2.27
C ALA A 165 -14.26 -12.33 2.73
N GLY A 166 -12.98 -12.00 2.91
CA GLY A 166 -11.92 -12.91 3.35
C GLY A 166 -11.40 -13.86 2.26
N GLN A 167 -11.88 -13.77 1.01
CA GLN A 167 -11.41 -14.64 -0.09
C GLN A 167 -10.06 -14.21 -0.67
N SER A 168 -9.63 -12.97 -0.40
CA SER A 168 -8.31 -12.47 -0.79
C SER A 168 -7.19 -13.26 -0.10
N LYS A 169 -6.26 -13.79 -0.89
CA LYS A 169 -5.02 -14.36 -0.35
C LYS A 169 -4.00 -13.25 -0.17
N ILE A 170 -3.59 -13.01 1.06
CA ILE A 170 -2.69 -11.93 1.46
C ILE A 170 -1.38 -12.54 1.95
N PHE A 171 -0.27 -12.00 1.48
CA PHE A 171 1.08 -12.43 1.82
C PHE A 171 1.92 -11.18 2.10
N GLY A 172 2.66 -11.20 3.21
CA GLY A 172 3.50 -10.09 3.68
C GLY A 172 4.47 -10.57 4.75
#